data_AF-A0A8J7SW85-F1
#
_entry.id   AF-A0A8J7SW85-F1
#
_cell.length_a   1.000
_cell.length_b   1.000
_cell.length_c   1.000
_cell.angle_alpha   90.00
_cell.angle_beta   90.00
_cell.angle_gamma   90.00
#
_symmetry.space_group_name_H-M   'P 1'
#
loop_
_entity.id
_entity.type
_entity.pdbx_description
1 polymer ?
#
loop_
_entity_poly.entity_id
_entity_poly.type
_entity_poly.pdbx_seq_one_letter_code
_entity_poly.pdbx_strand_id
1 'polypeptide(L)'
;MLAFIKSNYQIGDTIEVTCSEGVIAGQIEYVNNKYIVLRQSNGKVCGIAASDIRTFTADSPVPMMPCNGKQATVEPTESDEDLQTEDLNYATTADADIRTDAEERPQTLRDVLGDEADNIPSADNLTGAAPVAEPKVVGHIDLERLQAIDPRMGRKKYFKSDYADNDGINAYNQTNGYNGSGEHGVARTPYVGARGRITYYNAIKRYGFIHDFNTENDLYFYIQQIAEDELCNELHKGTKVVYSIGRNNMGPIATCVHLPHTVEDTLAIADDQIDARHYYLAKGLIEHVLELFPDNAEAKDMLEAVKDKLPAPSAYNNTTPDGIQTYKPCATYAHAKRAYLNKEYDKAEELYTKALTNGERPESCVKDLVTLYVSRYKQAETETEKEAARHKAKEFMSAHRDQLTDSLTTKQFLALNYYLPIQAYDEFIATVDSIMTDPQVANSVARKVFYMWQKAISLNKLGRTDEALELIEKGLELAPFNRQLINLRENILHPETGDAPTQATDNVANDEANAATEAETDKVAADNTEDSKENADNAGDEDAASDNDSPISTASAPWWGNN
;
A
#
# COMPACT_ATOMS: atom_id res chain seq x y z
N MET A 1 25.24 14.33 6.37
CA MET A 1 25.93 14.87 7.57
C MET A 1 25.64 14.07 8.84
N LEU A 2 24.37 13.89 9.26
CA LEU A 2 24.07 13.11 10.47
C LEU A 2 24.50 11.64 10.39
N ALA A 3 24.46 11.02 9.21
CA ALA A 3 25.01 9.68 8.99
C ALA A 3 26.51 9.61 9.35
N PHE A 4 27.29 10.62 8.93
CA PHE A 4 28.71 10.71 9.28
C PHE A 4 28.92 10.87 10.80
N ILE A 5 28.13 11.74 11.44
CA ILE A 5 28.22 11.94 12.89
C ILE A 5 27.88 10.66 13.64
N LYS A 6 26.81 9.96 13.23
CA LYS A 6 26.39 8.67 13.81
C LYS A 6 27.46 7.57 13.68
N SER A 7 28.19 7.56 12.57
CA SER A 7 29.23 6.54 12.31
C SER A 7 30.56 6.83 13.00
N ASN A 8 30.86 8.09 13.33
CA ASN A 8 32.18 8.50 13.80
C ASN A 8 32.22 9.04 15.24
N TYR A 9 31.10 9.43 15.83
CA TYR A 9 31.01 10.02 17.18
C TYR A 9 30.05 9.24 18.08
N GLN A 10 30.30 9.25 19.38
CA GLN A 10 29.52 8.54 20.39
C GLN A 10 28.68 9.50 21.25
N ILE A 11 27.69 8.94 21.95
CA ILE A 11 26.90 9.67 22.94
C ILE A 11 27.83 10.17 24.04
N GLY A 12 27.82 11.47 24.31
CA GLY A 12 28.70 12.16 25.26
C GLY A 12 29.80 13.00 24.60
N ASP A 13 30.11 12.78 23.31
CA ASP A 13 31.11 13.57 22.59
C ASP A 13 30.65 15.02 22.41
N THR A 14 31.58 15.96 22.48
CA THR A 14 31.28 17.38 22.31
C THR A 14 31.34 17.77 20.84
N ILE A 15 30.24 18.34 20.34
CA ILE A 15 30.10 18.78 18.96
C ILE A 15 29.50 20.18 18.90
N GLU A 16 29.97 20.96 17.94
CA GLU A 16 29.46 22.27 17.61
C GLU A 16 28.75 22.20 16.25
N VAL A 17 27.46 22.56 16.21
CA VAL A 17 26.61 22.48 15.02
C VAL A 17 26.11 23.87 14.66
N THR A 18 26.25 24.25 13.39
CA THR A 18 25.76 25.52 12.87
C THR A 18 24.40 25.33 12.21
N CYS A 19 23.38 26.04 12.73
CA CYS A 19 21.98 25.97 12.30
C CYS A 19 21.46 27.33 11.82
N SER A 20 20.21 27.42 11.36
CA SER A 20 19.59 28.71 11.01
C SER A 20 19.48 29.67 12.20
N GLU A 21 19.32 29.15 13.43
CA GLU A 21 19.26 29.92 14.67
C GLU A 21 20.64 30.33 15.24
N GLY A 22 21.73 29.89 14.60
CA GLY A 22 23.10 30.20 15.00
C GLY A 22 23.93 28.95 15.33
N VAL A 23 25.01 29.15 16.07
CA VAL A 23 25.95 28.07 16.41
C VAL A 23 25.61 27.50 17.78
N ILE A 24 25.41 26.19 17.84
CA ILE A 24 24.97 25.46 19.03
C ILE A 24 26.01 24.40 19.35
N ALA A 25 26.66 24.53 20.51
CA ALA A 25 27.63 23.57 21.02
C ALA A 25 27.09 22.78 22.21
N GLY A 26 27.34 21.48 22.25
CA GLY A 26 26.89 20.62 23.34
C GLY A 26 27.38 19.18 23.20
N GLN A 27 27.07 18.37 24.21
CA GLN A 27 27.33 16.94 24.19
C GLN A 27 26.24 16.20 23.44
N ILE A 28 26.61 15.21 22.64
CA ILE A 28 25.66 14.38 21.90
C ILE A 28 24.86 13.53 22.90
N GLU A 29 23.54 13.74 22.94
CA GLU A 29 22.63 12.94 23.76
C GLU A 29 21.92 11.87 22.92
N TYR A 30 21.57 12.19 21.67
CA TYR A 30 20.95 11.26 20.73
C TYR A 30 21.17 11.70 19.28
N VAL A 31 21.40 10.75 18.37
CA VAL A 31 21.53 10.99 16.93
C VAL A 31 20.74 9.94 16.15
N ASN A 32 19.92 10.39 15.22
CA ASN A 32 19.34 9.53 14.18
C ASN A 32 19.43 10.23 12.81
N ASN A 33 18.94 9.58 11.75
CA ASN A 33 19.04 10.12 10.38
C ASN A 33 18.22 11.39 10.16
N LYS A 34 17.27 11.71 11.07
CA LYS A 34 16.33 12.84 10.96
C LYS A 34 16.68 14.04 11.84
N TYR A 35 17.36 13.85 12.98
CA TYR A 35 17.71 14.93 13.90
C TYR A 35 18.83 14.51 14.87
N ILE A 36 19.46 15.50 15.49
CA ILE A 36 20.44 15.35 16.58
C ILE A 36 19.95 16.10 17.82
N VAL A 37 20.24 15.56 18.99
CA VAL A 37 19.92 16.15 20.28
C VAL A 37 21.22 16.44 21.02
N LEU A 38 21.45 17.71 21.36
CA LEU A 38 22.63 18.19 22.06
C LEU A 38 22.28 18.71 23.45
N ARG A 39 23.05 18.31 24.45
CA ARG A 39 23.01 18.86 25.80
C ARG A 39 24.00 20.01 25.93
N GLN A 40 23.49 21.21 26.14
CA GLN A 40 24.29 22.42 26.31
C GLN A 40 24.91 22.49 27.71
N SER A 41 25.97 23.28 27.87
CA SER A 41 26.66 23.50 29.16
C SER A 41 25.78 24.12 30.26
N ASN A 42 24.66 24.75 29.88
CA ASN A 42 23.64 25.29 30.79
C ASN A 42 22.63 24.23 31.27
N GLY A 43 22.78 22.96 30.88
CA GLY A 43 21.89 21.85 31.23
C GLY A 43 20.61 21.77 30.39
N LYS A 44 20.42 22.66 29.40
CA LYS A 44 19.30 22.58 28.45
C LYS A 44 19.63 21.61 27.31
N VAL A 45 18.59 20.97 26.80
CA VAL A 45 18.67 20.07 25.66
C VAL A 45 18.11 20.79 24.43
N CYS A 46 18.81 20.68 23.30
CA CYS A 46 18.44 21.29 22.03
C CYS A 46 18.36 20.21 20.94
N GLY A 47 17.20 20.09 20.30
CA GLY A 47 16.99 19.20 19.16
C GLY A 47 17.11 19.96 17.85
N ILE A 48 17.93 19.47 16.94
CA ILE A 48 18.23 20.10 15.64
C ILE A 48 17.87 19.11 14.53
N ALA A 49 16.96 19.50 13.63
CA ALA A 49 16.55 18.68 12.49
C ALA A 49 17.68 18.58 11.44
N ALA A 50 17.76 17.45 10.74
CA ALA A 50 18.78 17.21 9.71
C ALA A 50 18.81 18.29 8.62
N SER A 51 17.64 18.82 8.26
CA SER A 51 17.46 19.87 7.25
C SER A 51 18.01 21.24 7.67
N ASP A 52 18.21 21.47 8.98
CA ASP A 52 18.66 22.76 9.50
C ASP A 52 20.17 22.80 9.79
N ILE A 53 20.85 21.65 9.70
CA ILE A 53 22.29 21.54 9.95
C ILE A 53 23.06 21.99 8.70
N ARG A 54 23.83 23.08 8.84
CA ARG A 54 24.67 23.61 7.75
C ARG A 54 26.08 23.07 7.79
N THR A 55 26.70 23.08 8.96
CA THR A 55 28.08 22.62 9.21
C THR A 55 28.22 22.09 10.63
N PHE A 56 29.22 21.25 10.88
CA PHE A 56 29.60 20.83 12.23
C PHE A 56 31.11 20.84 12.43
N THR A 57 31.53 21.01 13.69
CA THR A 57 32.92 20.97 14.14
C THR A 57 32.98 20.12 15.40
N ALA A 58 33.91 19.17 15.49
CA ALA A 58 34.12 18.36 16.69
C ALA A 58 35.58 17.90 16.78
N ASP A 59 36.03 17.61 18.00
CA ASP A 59 37.36 17.04 18.23
C ASP A 59 37.45 15.62 17.63
N SER A 60 38.57 15.29 16.99
CA SER A 60 38.77 13.97 16.38
C SER A 60 38.83 12.88 17.46
N PRO A 61 37.98 11.85 17.41
CA PRO A 61 37.96 10.78 18.42
C PRO A 61 39.15 9.81 18.31
N VAL A 62 39.95 9.88 17.24
CA VAL A 62 41.17 9.06 17.06
C VAL A 62 42.43 9.92 17.25
N PRO A 63 43.39 9.53 18.11
CA PRO A 63 44.68 10.21 18.24
C PRO A 63 45.50 10.03 16.96
N MET A 64 45.78 11.12 16.25
CA MET A 64 46.55 11.09 15.01
C MET A 64 48.06 10.90 15.28
N MET A 65 48.58 9.72 14.95
CA MET A 65 49.98 9.54 14.54
C MET A 65 50.05 8.67 13.29
N PRO A 66 50.82 9.05 12.25
CA PRO A 66 50.86 8.29 11.00
C PRO A 66 51.98 7.23 11.06
N CYS A 67 51.59 5.96 11.13
CA CYS A 67 52.46 4.84 10.80
C CYS A 67 51.83 4.11 9.60
N ASN A 68 52.31 4.43 8.39
CA ASN A 68 51.97 3.78 7.10
C ASN A 68 50.55 4.06 6.52
N GLY A 69 50.44 5.19 5.82
CA GLY A 69 49.94 5.20 4.43
C GLY A 69 48.50 4.74 4.12
N LYS A 70 47.59 4.67 5.08
CA LYS A 70 46.15 4.52 4.81
C LYS A 70 45.38 5.67 5.49
N GLN A 71 44.52 6.36 4.75
CA GLN A 71 43.61 7.37 5.31
C GLN A 71 42.75 6.72 6.40
N ALA A 72 42.73 7.34 7.58
CA ALA A 72 42.01 6.87 8.77
C ALA A 72 40.58 7.45 8.86
N THR A 73 40.01 7.81 7.72
CA THR A 73 38.64 8.32 7.61
C THR A 73 37.88 7.44 6.63
N VAL A 74 36.82 6.79 7.11
CA VAL A 74 35.88 6.05 6.27
C VAL A 74 35.07 7.10 5.50
N GLU A 75 35.17 7.11 4.18
CA GLU A 75 34.35 7.97 3.34
C GLU A 75 32.86 7.59 3.48
N PRO A 76 31.93 8.56 3.43
CA PRO A 76 30.52 8.24 3.37
C PRO A 76 30.26 7.42 2.11
N THR A 77 29.61 6.27 2.25
CA THR A 77 29.03 5.54 1.12
C THR A 77 27.90 6.39 0.54
N GLU A 78 28.22 7.21 -0.48
CA GLU A 78 27.23 7.78 -1.38
C GLU A 78 26.77 6.66 -2.33
N SER A 79 25.64 6.04 -2.01
CA SER A 79 24.85 5.33 -3.01
C SER A 79 24.05 6.38 -3.76
N ASP A 80 24.53 6.77 -4.94
CA ASP A 80 23.79 7.48 -5.97
C ASP A 80 22.64 6.60 -6.50
N GLU A 81 21.56 6.48 -5.74
CA GLU A 81 20.25 6.10 -6.25
C GLU A 81 19.20 6.89 -5.49
N ASP A 82 18.90 8.11 -5.96
CA ASP A 82 17.61 8.80 -5.72
C ASP A 82 17.54 10.13 -6.48
N LEU A 83 17.82 10.10 -7.80
CA LEU A 83 17.41 11.17 -8.72
C LEU A 83 17.07 10.56 -10.08
N GLN A 84 15.96 9.83 -10.15
CA GLN A 84 15.21 9.67 -11.40
C GLN A 84 13.75 10.02 -11.16
N THR A 85 13.33 11.06 -11.85
CA THR A 85 11.95 11.45 -12.10
C THR A 85 11.21 10.27 -12.69
N GLU A 86 10.29 9.66 -11.94
CA GLU A 86 9.41 8.64 -12.50
C GLU A 86 8.28 9.30 -13.31
N ASP A 87 8.33 8.99 -14.60
CA ASP A 87 7.23 9.12 -15.54
C ASP A 87 6.01 8.32 -15.07
N LEU A 88 4.88 9.01 -15.09
CA LEU A 88 3.54 8.48 -14.89
C LEU A 88 3.26 7.34 -15.86
N ASN A 89 3.09 6.12 -15.34
CA ASN A 89 2.32 5.08 -16.03
C ASN A 89 1.48 4.24 -15.07
N TYR A 90 0.21 4.13 -15.46
CA TYR A 90 -0.93 3.60 -14.75
C TYR A 90 -0.78 2.09 -14.50
N ALA A 91 -0.77 1.65 -13.24
CA ALA A 91 -0.97 0.24 -12.89
C ALA A 91 -1.83 0.11 -11.62
N THR A 92 -2.90 -0.65 -11.81
CA THR A 92 -3.94 -1.08 -10.88
C THR A 92 -3.44 -1.47 -9.49
N THR A 93 -4.11 -0.91 -8.48
CA THR A 93 -4.00 -1.26 -7.06
C THR A 93 -4.17 -2.76 -6.80
N ALA A 94 -3.11 -3.39 -6.31
CA ALA A 94 -3.17 -4.65 -5.58
C ALA A 94 -2.36 -4.49 -4.29
N ASP A 95 -3.08 -4.54 -3.16
CA ASP A 95 -2.69 -5.00 -1.82
C ASP A 95 -1.29 -4.59 -1.31
N ALA A 96 -1.26 -3.50 -0.55
CA ALA A 96 -0.21 -3.26 0.43
C ALA A 96 -0.39 -4.21 1.62
N ASP A 97 0.66 -4.99 1.89
CA ASP A 97 0.83 -5.75 3.13
C ASP A 97 0.84 -4.80 4.34
N ILE A 98 -0.25 -4.78 5.08
CA ILE A 98 -0.26 -4.29 6.46
C ILE A 98 0.14 -5.48 7.32
N ARG A 99 1.44 -5.61 7.60
CA ARG A 99 1.89 -6.28 8.82
C ARG A 99 1.43 -5.41 9.98
N THR A 100 0.37 -5.84 10.65
CA THR A 100 0.00 -5.29 11.95
C THR A 100 1.00 -5.85 12.96
N ASP A 101 1.96 -5.03 13.36
CA ASP A 101 2.55 -5.18 14.68
C ASP A 101 1.40 -4.99 15.68
N ALA A 102 1.03 -6.10 16.30
CA ALA A 102 0.06 -6.13 17.36
C ALA A 102 0.74 -5.59 18.62
N GLU A 103 0.63 -4.28 18.85
CA GLU A 103 0.54 -3.65 20.17
C GLU A 103 0.21 -2.16 20.01
N GLU A 104 -0.69 -1.66 20.86
CA GLU A 104 -1.24 -0.29 20.94
C GLU A 104 -2.43 0.07 20.02
N ARG A 105 -3.59 -0.52 20.30
CA ARG A 105 -4.89 0.18 20.13
C ARG A 105 -5.16 1.05 21.37
N PRO A 106 -5.63 2.30 21.24
CA PRO A 106 -6.15 3.05 22.38
C PRO A 106 -7.46 2.38 22.85
N GLN A 107 -7.47 1.93 24.10
CA GLN A 107 -8.63 1.27 24.72
C GLN A 107 -9.80 2.26 24.83
N THR A 108 -10.99 1.84 24.41
CA THR A 108 -12.21 2.61 24.64
C THR A 108 -12.81 2.25 25.99
N LEU A 109 -13.57 3.16 26.60
CA LEU A 109 -14.23 2.95 27.90
C LEU A 109 -15.18 1.73 27.92
N ARG A 110 -15.60 1.25 26.74
CA ARG A 110 -16.38 0.01 26.57
C ARG A 110 -15.55 -1.27 26.76
N ASP A 111 -14.27 -1.24 26.40
CA ASP A 111 -13.37 -2.40 26.51
C ASP A 111 -13.00 -2.73 27.97
N VAL A 112 -13.17 -1.78 28.89
CA VAL A 112 -12.86 -1.94 30.32
C VAL A 112 -14.03 -2.52 31.12
N LEU A 113 -15.28 -2.38 30.64
CA LEU A 113 -16.46 -2.66 31.46
C LEU A 113 -17.27 -3.90 31.04
N GLY A 114 -17.05 -4.47 29.86
CA GLY A 114 -17.72 -5.70 29.41
C GLY A 114 -19.23 -5.55 29.18
N ASP A 115 -19.77 -6.39 28.30
CA ASP A 115 -21.20 -6.41 27.94
C ASP A 115 -22.03 -7.11 29.03
N GLU A 116 -22.47 -6.34 30.04
CA GLU A 116 -23.65 -6.67 30.85
C GLU A 116 -24.56 -5.43 30.84
N ALA A 117 -25.70 -5.56 30.16
CA ALA A 117 -26.72 -4.53 30.10
C ALA A 117 -27.52 -4.45 31.41
N ASP A 118 -27.99 -3.23 31.69
CA ASP A 118 -29.20 -2.91 32.46
C ASP A 118 -29.16 -3.00 34.01
N ASN A 119 -28.50 -2.02 34.65
CA ASN A 119 -29.01 -1.19 35.77
C ASN A 119 -27.86 -0.60 36.60
N ILE A 120 -27.46 0.65 36.37
CA ILE A 120 -26.73 1.45 37.38
C ILE A 120 -27.23 2.92 37.35
N PRO A 121 -27.48 3.56 38.50
CA PRO A 121 -28.12 4.88 38.59
C PRO A 121 -27.21 6.04 38.13
N SER A 122 -27.83 7.16 37.76
CA SER A 122 -27.16 8.44 37.46
C SER A 122 -26.08 8.79 38.48
N ALA A 123 -24.99 9.39 38.00
CA ALA A 123 -23.77 9.76 38.72
C ALA A 123 -23.94 10.80 39.84
N ASP A 124 -25.17 11.10 40.25
CA ASP A 124 -25.50 12.03 41.34
C ASP A 124 -25.45 11.38 42.75
N ASN A 125 -25.21 10.07 42.87
CA ASN A 125 -25.35 9.35 44.14
C ASN A 125 -24.04 8.91 44.83
N LEU A 126 -22.85 9.36 44.38
CA LEU A 126 -21.57 8.88 44.91
C LEU A 126 -20.56 9.99 45.30
N THR A 127 -21.05 11.17 45.69
CA THR A 127 -20.25 12.12 46.48
C THR A 127 -21.08 12.69 47.63
N GLY A 128 -20.71 12.33 48.85
CA GLY A 128 -21.33 12.83 50.08
C GLY A 128 -21.27 14.35 50.18
N ALA A 129 -22.31 14.90 50.79
CA ALA A 129 -22.54 16.33 50.99
C ALA A 129 -21.35 17.08 51.60
N ALA A 130 -20.82 18.05 50.87
CA ALA A 130 -20.12 19.21 51.42
C ALA A 130 -20.92 20.47 51.03
N PRO A 131 -21.25 21.36 51.98
CA PRO A 131 -22.11 22.51 51.68
C PRO A 131 -21.29 23.59 50.98
N VAL A 132 -21.39 23.66 49.65
CA VAL A 132 -20.92 24.83 48.90
C VAL A 132 -22.05 25.85 48.90
N ALA A 133 -21.87 26.93 49.64
CA ALA A 133 -22.82 28.03 49.70
C ALA A 133 -23.01 28.66 48.32
N GLU A 134 -24.27 28.82 47.90
CA GLU A 134 -24.62 29.56 46.69
C GLU A 134 -24.09 31.00 46.76
N PRO A 135 -23.41 31.51 45.71
CA PRO A 135 -23.03 32.91 45.68
C PRO A 135 -24.30 33.77 45.59
N LYS A 136 -24.58 34.55 46.64
CA LYS A 136 -25.63 35.57 46.61
C LYS A 136 -25.28 36.61 45.55
N VAL A 137 -26.06 36.65 44.48
CA VAL A 137 -26.03 37.72 43.48
C VAL A 137 -26.49 39.02 44.16
N VAL A 138 -25.55 39.88 44.52
CA VAL A 138 -25.83 41.24 45.00
C VAL A 138 -25.58 42.20 43.84
N GLY A 139 -26.67 42.80 43.33
CA GLY A 139 -26.62 43.89 42.35
C GLY A 139 -27.04 43.46 40.95
N HIS A 140 -28.22 43.92 40.53
CA HIS A 140 -28.54 44.04 39.10
C HIS A 140 -27.75 45.24 38.56
N ILE A 141 -26.93 45.02 37.55
CA ILE A 141 -26.24 46.09 36.84
C ILE A 141 -27.13 46.50 35.66
N ASP A 142 -27.78 47.66 35.77
CA ASP A 142 -28.60 48.21 34.69
C ASP A 142 -27.71 48.61 33.51
N LEU A 143 -27.79 47.83 32.43
CA LEU A 143 -27.03 48.00 31.18
C LEU A 143 -27.29 49.35 30.49
N GLU A 144 -28.47 49.94 30.70
CA GLU A 144 -28.81 51.28 30.20
C GLU A 144 -28.02 52.39 30.91
N ARG A 145 -27.71 52.19 32.20
CA ARG A 145 -26.91 53.14 33.00
C ARG A 145 -25.43 53.11 32.64
N LEU A 146 -24.92 51.98 32.15
CA LEU A 146 -23.55 51.82 31.65
C LEU A 146 -23.35 52.42 30.25
N GLN A 147 -24.35 52.32 29.35
CA GLN A 147 -24.30 52.95 28.03
C GLN A 147 -24.35 54.49 28.07
N ALA A 148 -24.88 55.08 29.15
CA ALA A 148 -24.93 56.52 29.35
C ALA A 148 -23.59 57.14 29.82
N ILE A 149 -22.68 56.34 30.38
CA ILE A 149 -21.41 56.82 30.97
C ILE A 149 -20.24 56.70 29.97
N ASP A 150 -20.24 55.70 29.10
CA ASP A 150 -19.28 55.57 27.99
C ASP A 150 -19.98 55.05 26.71
N PRO A 151 -20.20 55.90 25.69
CA PRO A 151 -20.88 55.52 24.46
C PRO A 151 -20.16 54.44 23.63
N ARG A 152 -18.92 54.04 23.96
CA ARG A 152 -18.11 53.08 23.19
C ARG A 152 -18.04 51.67 23.81
N MET A 153 -18.78 51.40 24.89
CA MET A 153 -18.85 50.06 25.52
C MET A 153 -19.92 49.12 24.94
N GLY A 154 -20.57 49.48 23.84
CA GLY A 154 -21.34 48.51 23.05
C GLY A 154 -20.42 47.44 22.45
N ARG A 155 -20.86 46.17 22.45
CA ARG A 155 -20.11 45.01 21.92
C ARG A 155 -19.43 45.36 20.58
N LYS A 156 -18.10 45.45 20.58
CA LYS A 156 -17.33 45.51 19.34
C LYS A 156 -17.51 44.18 18.61
N LYS A 157 -18.16 44.22 17.44
CA LYS A 157 -18.07 43.16 16.44
C LYS A 157 -16.62 43.14 15.95
N TYR A 158 -15.84 42.17 16.43
CA TYR A 158 -14.58 41.81 15.77
C TYR A 158 -14.96 41.03 14.51
N PHE A 159 -14.36 41.39 13.38
CA PHE A 159 -14.70 41.03 11.99
C PHE A 159 -15.81 41.90 11.35
N LYS A 160 -15.38 42.89 10.56
CA LYS A 160 -16.06 43.28 9.33
C LYS A 160 -15.41 42.46 8.22
N SER A 161 -16.11 41.47 7.69
CA SER A 161 -15.81 40.90 6.38
C SER A 161 -16.56 41.73 5.34
N ASP A 162 -15.88 42.20 4.30
CA ASP A 162 -16.51 42.79 3.11
C ASP A 162 -17.08 41.70 2.18
N TYR A 163 -17.36 40.52 2.71
CA TYR A 163 -18.13 39.47 2.05
C TYR A 163 -19.37 39.21 2.88
N ALA A 164 -20.51 39.32 2.19
CA ALA A 164 -21.85 39.31 2.72
C ALA A 164 -22.14 38.06 3.57
N ASP A 165 -22.86 38.30 4.66
CA ASP A 165 -23.55 37.31 5.49
C ASP A 165 -24.30 36.29 4.61
N ASN A 166 -23.90 35.03 4.72
CA ASN A 166 -24.80 33.91 4.42
C ASN A 166 -24.75 32.95 5.62
N ASP A 167 -25.16 33.49 6.77
CA ASP A 167 -25.44 32.71 7.96
C ASP A 167 -26.75 31.93 7.79
N GLY A 168 -26.62 30.60 7.78
CA GLY A 168 -27.46 29.77 8.64
C GLY A 168 -28.92 29.53 8.24
N ILE A 169 -29.21 29.23 6.97
CA ILE A 169 -30.43 28.49 6.62
C ILE A 169 -30.05 27.13 6.04
N ASN A 170 -30.52 26.07 6.70
CA ASN A 170 -30.50 24.69 6.23
C ASN A 170 -31.05 24.61 4.79
N ALA A 171 -30.16 24.63 3.79
CA ALA A 171 -30.49 24.44 2.38
C ALA A 171 -30.73 22.95 2.04
N TYR A 172 -31.37 22.21 2.96
CA TYR A 172 -31.68 20.80 2.80
C TYR A 172 -33.08 20.53 2.23
N ASN A 173 -33.84 21.59 1.92
CA ASN A 173 -35.19 21.51 1.35
C ASN A 173 -35.36 22.54 0.22
N GLN A 174 -34.51 22.48 -0.80
CA GLN A 174 -34.82 23.08 -2.11
C GLN A 174 -34.64 22.07 -3.24
N THR A 175 -35.02 20.83 -2.97
CA THR A 175 -35.41 19.84 -3.97
C THR A 175 -36.89 20.00 -4.28
N ASN A 176 -37.24 21.07 -4.98
CA ASN A 176 -38.33 21.10 -5.94
C ASN A 176 -38.46 22.50 -6.54
N GLY A 177 -38.42 22.56 -7.87
CA GLY A 177 -39.18 23.45 -8.74
C GLY A 177 -39.30 24.92 -8.34
N TYR A 178 -38.74 25.79 -9.18
CA TYR A 178 -39.36 27.03 -9.64
C TYR A 178 -40.37 27.74 -8.70
N ASN A 179 -40.03 28.99 -8.35
CA ASN A 179 -40.83 30.03 -7.68
C ASN A 179 -40.60 30.22 -6.17
N GLY A 180 -39.57 31.02 -5.86
CA GLY A 180 -39.51 31.81 -4.63
C GLY A 180 -39.01 33.20 -4.96
N SER A 181 -39.93 34.13 -5.26
CA SER A 181 -39.63 35.56 -5.38
C SER A 181 -39.16 36.09 -4.03
N GLY A 182 -37.84 36.07 -3.81
CA GLY A 182 -37.22 36.89 -2.78
C GLY A 182 -37.42 38.37 -3.10
N GLU A 183 -37.51 39.18 -2.05
CA GLU A 183 -37.91 40.60 -2.03
C GLU A 183 -37.05 41.58 -2.86
N HIS A 184 -36.11 41.05 -3.65
CA HIS A 184 -35.37 41.75 -4.70
C HIS A 184 -35.41 40.88 -5.97
N GLY A 185 -36.20 41.28 -6.96
CA GLY A 185 -36.57 40.52 -8.17
C GLY A 185 -35.44 40.23 -9.17
N VAL A 186 -34.32 39.67 -8.72
CA VAL A 186 -33.29 39.07 -9.57
C VAL A 186 -33.55 37.57 -9.59
N ALA A 187 -33.87 37.03 -10.77
CA ALA A 187 -33.96 35.58 -10.97
C ALA A 187 -32.61 34.96 -10.59
N ARG A 188 -32.60 34.07 -9.59
CA ARG A 188 -31.39 33.34 -9.21
C ARG A 188 -30.96 32.49 -10.41
N THR A 189 -29.68 32.58 -10.77
CA THR A 189 -29.11 31.71 -11.80
C THR A 189 -29.29 30.24 -11.40
N PRO A 190 -29.55 29.34 -12.36
CA PRO A 190 -29.70 27.92 -12.09
C PRO A 190 -28.39 27.37 -11.50
N TYR A 191 -28.51 26.58 -10.43
CA TYR A 191 -27.38 26.22 -9.57
C TYR A 191 -27.43 24.75 -9.15
N VAL A 192 -26.28 24.08 -9.14
CA VAL A 192 -26.13 22.69 -8.72
C VAL A 192 -25.65 22.65 -7.26
N GLY A 193 -26.57 22.31 -6.35
CA GLY A 193 -26.33 22.34 -4.90
C GLY A 193 -25.56 21.13 -4.35
N ALA A 194 -24.88 21.34 -3.21
CA ALA A 194 -24.12 20.30 -2.51
C ALA A 194 -24.99 19.11 -2.03
N ARG A 195 -24.44 17.89 -2.12
CA ARG A 195 -25.08 16.64 -1.68
C ARG A 195 -24.40 15.99 -0.47
N GLY A 196 -23.24 16.50 -0.07
CA GLY A 196 -22.52 15.98 1.10
C GLY A 196 -21.40 16.92 1.55
N ARG A 197 -20.70 16.49 2.60
CA ARG A 197 -19.54 17.19 3.14
C ARG A 197 -18.36 16.25 3.30
N ILE A 198 -17.15 16.74 3.06
CA ILE A 198 -15.92 15.98 3.30
C ILE A 198 -15.71 15.84 4.80
N THR A 199 -15.63 14.59 5.30
CA THR A 199 -15.33 14.31 6.72
C THR A 199 -13.84 14.13 6.97
N TYR A 200 -13.15 13.55 5.99
CA TYR A 200 -11.73 13.26 6.05
C TYR A 200 -11.13 13.33 4.64
N TYR A 201 -9.94 13.90 4.53
CA TYR A 201 -9.15 13.86 3.31
C TYR A 201 -7.67 13.74 3.67
N ASN A 202 -6.97 12.85 2.96
CA ASN A 202 -5.55 12.66 3.09
C ASN A 202 -4.87 13.09 1.77
N ALA A 203 -4.23 14.25 1.79
CA ALA A 203 -3.55 14.80 0.61
C ALA A 203 -2.40 13.90 0.12
N ILE A 204 -1.69 13.22 1.04
CA ILE A 204 -0.56 12.35 0.71
C ILE A 204 -1.06 11.06 0.04
N LYS A 205 -2.06 10.41 0.64
CA LYS A 205 -2.61 9.14 0.13
C LYS A 205 -3.69 9.32 -0.94
N ARG A 206 -4.05 10.58 -1.24
CA ARG A 206 -4.98 11.00 -2.31
C ARG A 206 -6.37 10.36 -2.23
N TYR A 207 -6.87 10.10 -1.01
CA TYR A 207 -8.23 9.59 -0.77
C TYR A 207 -8.93 10.34 0.36
N GLY A 208 -10.25 10.22 0.42
CA GLY A 208 -11.05 10.78 1.50
C GLY A 208 -12.41 10.12 1.66
N PHE A 209 -13.21 10.70 2.56
CA PHE A 209 -14.59 10.29 2.83
C PHE A 209 -15.52 11.50 2.74
N ILE A 210 -16.68 11.30 2.12
CA ILE A 210 -17.78 12.26 2.03
C ILE A 210 -18.94 11.70 2.84
N HIS A 211 -19.41 12.45 3.82
CA HIS A 211 -20.65 12.13 4.49
C HIS A 211 -21.82 12.58 3.61
N ASP A 212 -22.61 11.61 3.17
CA ASP A 212 -23.82 11.85 2.43
C ASP A 212 -24.89 12.42 3.35
N PHE A 213 -25.46 13.54 2.93
CA PHE A 213 -26.49 14.18 3.69
C PHE A 213 -27.87 13.48 3.55
N ASN A 214 -28.09 12.66 2.52
CA ASN A 214 -29.35 11.93 2.33
C ASN A 214 -29.36 10.58 3.04
N THR A 215 -28.31 9.78 2.89
CA THR A 215 -28.24 8.42 3.45
C THR A 215 -27.55 8.34 4.81
N GLU A 216 -26.97 9.44 5.29
CA GLU A 216 -26.14 9.53 6.50
C GLU A 216 -24.93 8.57 6.51
N ASN A 217 -24.59 7.96 5.38
CA ASN A 217 -23.45 7.07 5.22
C ASN A 217 -22.22 7.83 4.73
N ASP A 218 -21.05 7.35 5.14
CA ASP A 218 -19.77 7.84 4.63
C ASP A 218 -19.40 7.10 3.33
N LEU A 219 -19.16 7.87 2.27
CA LEU A 219 -18.78 7.43 0.93
C LEU A 219 -17.29 7.62 0.74
N TYR A 220 -16.59 6.56 0.33
CA TYR A 220 -15.18 6.64 -0.02
C TYR A 220 -14.98 7.33 -1.38
N PHE A 221 -13.98 8.20 -1.52
CA PHE A 221 -13.56 8.70 -2.82
C PHE A 221 -12.03 8.72 -2.97
N TYR A 222 -11.57 8.59 -4.21
CA TYR A 222 -10.17 8.75 -4.61
C TYR A 222 -10.03 10.02 -5.46
N ILE A 223 -8.86 10.64 -5.47
CA ILE A 223 -8.63 11.92 -6.14
C ILE A 223 -8.98 11.92 -7.63
N GLN A 224 -8.84 10.78 -8.32
CA GLN A 224 -9.19 10.64 -9.75
C GLN A 224 -10.69 10.77 -10.01
N GLN A 225 -11.51 10.69 -8.96
CA GLN A 225 -12.94 10.91 -9.06
C GLN A 225 -13.29 12.40 -8.97
N ILE A 226 -12.34 13.29 -8.69
CA ILE A 226 -12.55 14.73 -8.60
C ILE A 226 -12.50 15.32 -10.02
N ALA A 227 -13.52 16.10 -10.37
CA ALA A 227 -13.66 16.66 -11.72
C ALA A 227 -12.97 18.03 -11.90
N GLU A 228 -12.48 18.63 -10.81
CA GLU A 228 -11.81 19.92 -10.80
C GLU A 228 -10.38 19.76 -10.27
N ASP A 229 -9.38 20.09 -11.08
CA ASP A 229 -7.97 19.98 -10.68
C ASP A 229 -7.61 20.99 -9.58
N GLU A 230 -8.17 22.20 -9.66
CA GLU A 230 -7.97 23.25 -8.66
C GLU A 230 -8.50 22.84 -7.28
N LEU A 231 -9.59 22.07 -7.26
CA LEU A 231 -10.23 21.56 -6.05
C LEU A 231 -9.34 20.57 -5.28
N CYS A 232 -8.44 19.85 -5.96
CA CYS A 232 -7.54 18.89 -5.33
C CYS A 232 -6.66 19.51 -4.22
N ASN A 233 -6.34 20.80 -4.35
CA ASN A 233 -5.51 21.55 -3.42
C ASN A 233 -6.31 22.20 -2.28
N GLU A 234 -7.62 22.38 -2.47
CA GLU A 234 -8.52 23.04 -1.51
C GLU A 234 -9.39 22.04 -0.73
N LEU A 235 -9.21 20.74 -0.98
CA LEU A 235 -9.94 19.71 -0.27
C LEU A 235 -9.56 19.68 1.21
N HIS A 236 -10.47 20.13 2.06
CA HIS A 236 -10.33 20.06 3.51
C HIS A 236 -11.59 19.52 4.17
N LYS A 237 -11.47 19.16 5.45
CA LYS A 237 -12.62 18.74 6.24
C LYS A 237 -13.67 19.85 6.26
N GLY A 238 -14.92 19.48 6.01
CA GLY A 238 -16.08 20.38 5.99
C GLY A 238 -16.44 20.94 4.62
N THR A 239 -15.61 20.76 3.58
CA THR A 239 -15.94 21.22 2.22
C THR A 239 -17.21 20.54 1.72
N LYS A 240 -18.15 21.33 1.21
CA LYS A 240 -19.41 20.86 0.65
C LYS A 240 -19.21 20.51 -0.82
N VAL A 241 -19.68 19.34 -1.22
CA VAL A 241 -19.42 18.78 -2.56
C VAL A 241 -20.66 18.15 -3.18
N VAL A 242 -20.66 18.09 -4.50
CA VAL A 242 -21.61 17.35 -5.34
C VAL A 242 -20.91 16.09 -5.83
N TYR A 243 -21.63 14.97 -5.93
CA TYR A 243 -21.08 13.70 -6.36
C TYR A 243 -22.19 12.73 -6.78
N SER A 244 -21.79 11.71 -7.54
CA SER A 244 -22.59 10.54 -7.91
C SER A 244 -22.26 9.35 -7.00
N ILE A 245 -23.27 8.57 -6.61
CA ILE A 245 -23.09 7.40 -5.74
C ILE A 245 -22.81 6.15 -6.59
N GLY A 246 -21.70 5.47 -6.32
CA GLY A 246 -21.32 4.19 -6.90
C GLY A 246 -21.07 3.11 -5.84
N ARG A 247 -20.63 1.92 -6.27
CA ARG A 247 -20.21 0.82 -5.38
C ARG A 247 -18.94 0.16 -5.91
N ASN A 248 -18.02 -0.17 -5.02
CA ASN A 248 -16.82 -0.96 -5.32
C ASN A 248 -16.68 -2.15 -4.36
N ASN A 249 -15.55 -2.85 -4.43
CA ASN A 249 -15.28 -4.02 -3.60
C ASN A 249 -15.22 -3.75 -2.09
N MET A 250 -15.00 -2.50 -1.71
CA MET A 250 -14.78 -2.07 -0.34
C MET A 250 -15.99 -1.34 0.24
N GLY A 251 -17.02 -1.04 -0.56
CA GLY A 251 -18.25 -0.40 -0.09
C GLY A 251 -18.80 0.66 -1.05
N PRO A 252 -19.65 1.56 -0.55
CA PRO A 252 -20.19 2.66 -1.34
C PRO A 252 -19.10 3.71 -1.60
N ILE A 253 -19.07 4.20 -2.84
CA ILE A 253 -18.08 5.19 -3.28
C ILE A 253 -18.78 6.43 -3.83
N ALA A 254 -18.09 7.57 -3.74
CA ALA A 254 -18.45 8.76 -4.46
C ALA A 254 -17.61 8.86 -5.75
N THR A 255 -18.28 9.13 -6.85
CA THR A 255 -17.73 9.30 -8.19
C THR A 255 -18.09 10.69 -8.70
N CYS A 256 -17.29 11.26 -9.61
CA CYS A 256 -17.51 12.60 -10.16
C CYS A 256 -17.74 13.67 -9.07
N VAL A 257 -16.78 13.85 -8.17
CA VAL A 257 -16.82 14.83 -7.08
C VAL A 257 -16.45 16.21 -7.60
N HIS A 258 -17.26 17.21 -7.34
CA HIS A 258 -17.00 18.60 -7.75
C HIS A 258 -17.62 19.60 -6.76
N LEU A 259 -17.24 20.87 -6.86
CA LEU A 259 -17.82 21.93 -6.05
C LEU A 259 -19.22 22.31 -6.55
N PRO A 260 -20.08 22.80 -5.65
CA PRO A 260 -21.36 23.37 -6.02
C PRO A 260 -21.17 24.64 -6.87
N HIS A 261 -21.63 24.59 -8.12
CA HIS A 261 -21.42 25.63 -9.13
C HIS A 261 -22.74 26.00 -9.84
N THR A 262 -22.73 27.09 -10.62
CA THR A 262 -23.87 27.39 -11.51
C THR A 262 -23.95 26.35 -12.62
N VAL A 263 -25.12 26.21 -13.25
CA VAL A 263 -25.29 25.25 -14.35
C VAL A 263 -24.32 25.54 -15.51
N GLU A 264 -24.13 26.81 -15.85
CA GLU A 264 -23.20 27.25 -16.90
C GLU A 264 -21.76 26.84 -16.56
N ASP A 265 -21.31 27.12 -15.33
CA ASP A 265 -19.97 26.74 -14.88
C ASP A 265 -19.79 25.21 -14.84
N THR A 266 -20.79 24.45 -14.38
CA THR A 266 -20.70 22.97 -14.37
C THR A 266 -20.59 22.37 -15.77
N LEU A 267 -21.24 22.99 -16.76
CA LEU A 267 -21.16 22.56 -18.15
C LEU A 267 -19.81 22.96 -18.78
N ALA A 268 -19.27 24.13 -18.44
CA ALA A 268 -17.92 24.52 -18.83
C ALA A 268 -16.86 23.54 -18.29
N ILE A 269 -16.97 23.14 -17.02
CA ILE A 269 -16.09 22.11 -16.45
C ILE A 269 -16.28 20.77 -17.17
N ALA A 270 -17.52 20.43 -17.57
CA ALA A 270 -17.76 19.20 -18.32
C ALA A 270 -17.06 19.21 -19.69
N ASP A 271 -17.10 20.35 -20.41
CA ASP A 271 -16.39 20.54 -21.68
C ASP A 271 -14.87 20.42 -21.50
N ASP A 272 -14.30 21.03 -20.44
CA ASP A 272 -12.87 20.88 -20.12
C ASP A 272 -12.49 19.40 -19.90
N GLN A 273 -13.36 18.64 -19.22
CA GLN A 273 -13.18 17.19 -19.01
C GLN A 273 -13.32 16.39 -20.33
N ILE A 274 -14.15 16.83 -21.28
CA ILE A 274 -14.26 16.22 -22.61
C ILE A 274 -12.97 16.43 -23.40
N ASP A 275 -12.40 17.64 -23.34
CA ASP A 275 -11.14 17.98 -23.99
C ASP A 275 -9.95 17.22 -23.39
N ALA A 276 -9.96 17.03 -22.07
CA ALA A 276 -9.03 16.16 -21.34
C ALA A 276 -9.26 14.65 -21.58
N ARG A 277 -10.29 14.26 -22.35
CA ARG A 277 -10.70 12.88 -22.63
C ARG A 277 -11.15 12.09 -21.40
N HIS A 278 -11.57 12.78 -20.34
CA HIS A 278 -12.16 12.21 -19.13
C HIS A 278 -13.68 12.06 -19.27
N TYR A 279 -14.11 11.28 -20.26
CA TYR A 279 -15.53 11.14 -20.64
C TYR A 279 -16.45 10.65 -19.51
N TYR A 280 -15.91 9.88 -18.55
CA TYR A 280 -16.68 9.42 -17.39
C TYR A 280 -16.99 10.55 -16.38
N LEU A 281 -16.05 11.48 -16.16
CA LEU A 281 -16.27 12.64 -15.30
C LEU A 281 -17.19 13.65 -15.98
N ALA A 282 -16.97 13.91 -17.27
CA ALA A 282 -17.85 14.75 -18.08
C ALA A 282 -19.30 14.26 -18.04
N LYS A 283 -19.52 12.95 -18.24
CA LYS A 283 -20.85 12.33 -18.12
C LYS A 283 -21.49 12.61 -16.75
N GLY A 284 -20.75 12.43 -15.66
CA GLY A 284 -21.26 12.65 -14.31
C GLY A 284 -21.66 14.11 -14.05
N LEU A 285 -20.85 15.08 -14.49
CA LEU A 285 -21.16 16.51 -14.41
C LEU A 285 -22.46 16.86 -15.15
N ILE A 286 -22.60 16.35 -16.38
CA ILE A 286 -23.79 16.56 -17.22
C ILE A 286 -25.02 15.91 -16.58
N GLU A 287 -24.88 14.70 -16.02
CA GLU A 287 -25.95 14.01 -15.31
C GLU A 287 -26.40 14.80 -14.07
N HIS A 288 -25.48 15.39 -13.29
CA HIS A 288 -25.85 16.24 -12.15
C HIS A 288 -26.69 17.47 -12.57
N VAL A 289 -26.39 18.07 -13.74
CA VAL A 289 -27.20 19.16 -14.30
C VAL A 289 -28.58 18.65 -14.70
N LEU A 290 -28.65 17.53 -15.42
CA LEU A 290 -29.90 16.96 -15.93
C LEU A 290 -30.82 16.42 -14.82
N GLU A 291 -30.26 15.97 -13.69
CA GLU A 291 -31.03 15.57 -12.50
C GLU A 291 -31.86 16.75 -11.93
N LEU A 292 -31.30 17.97 -11.95
CA LEU A 292 -31.96 19.18 -11.44
C LEU A 292 -32.74 19.94 -12.52
N PHE A 293 -32.25 19.89 -13.76
CA PHE A 293 -32.80 20.61 -14.92
C PHE A 293 -32.98 19.67 -16.12
N PRO A 294 -34.01 18.80 -16.11
CA PRO A 294 -34.21 17.80 -17.16
C PRO A 294 -34.48 18.37 -18.54
N ASP A 295 -34.87 19.64 -18.64
CA ASP A 295 -35.21 20.32 -19.90
C ASP A 295 -34.04 21.11 -20.49
N ASN A 296 -32.84 21.06 -19.89
CA ASN A 296 -31.65 21.71 -20.43
C ASN A 296 -31.24 21.04 -21.76
N ALA A 297 -31.39 21.77 -22.88
CA ALA A 297 -31.05 21.28 -24.21
C ALA A 297 -29.53 21.07 -24.39
N GLU A 298 -28.73 22.00 -23.87
CA GLU A 298 -27.27 21.97 -23.99
C GLU A 298 -26.67 20.74 -23.31
N ALA A 299 -27.12 20.45 -22.09
CA ALA A 299 -26.70 19.28 -21.34
C ALA A 299 -27.10 17.96 -22.03
N LYS A 300 -28.25 17.91 -22.72
CA LYS A 300 -28.66 16.72 -23.50
C LYS A 300 -27.77 16.50 -24.70
N ASP A 301 -27.46 17.55 -25.45
CA ASP A 301 -26.61 17.49 -26.63
C ASP A 301 -25.19 17.06 -26.26
N MET A 302 -24.63 17.60 -25.17
CA MET A 302 -23.33 17.17 -24.64
C MET A 302 -23.34 15.69 -24.21
N LEU A 303 -24.41 15.24 -23.53
CA LEU A 303 -24.51 13.85 -23.10
C LEU A 303 -24.51 12.87 -24.28
N GLU A 304 -25.16 13.23 -25.39
CA GLU A 304 -25.15 12.43 -26.61
C GLU A 304 -23.74 12.36 -27.21
N ALA A 305 -23.05 13.50 -27.32
CA ALA A 305 -21.67 13.56 -27.81
C ALA A 305 -20.66 12.78 -26.95
N VAL A 306 -20.87 12.72 -25.63
CA VAL A 306 -20.03 11.95 -24.69
C VAL A 306 -20.32 10.45 -24.79
N LYS A 307 -21.59 10.04 -24.94
CA LYS A 307 -21.99 8.63 -25.05
C LYS A 307 -21.32 7.91 -26.22
N ASP A 308 -21.17 8.58 -27.35
CA ASP A 308 -20.51 8.01 -28.54
C ASP A 308 -19.01 7.79 -28.33
N LYS A 309 -18.38 8.54 -27.41
CA LYS A 309 -16.94 8.46 -27.12
C LYS A 309 -16.60 7.54 -25.96
N LEU A 310 -17.59 7.12 -25.17
CA LEU A 310 -17.36 6.18 -24.07
C LEU A 310 -17.04 4.79 -24.62
N PRO A 311 -16.02 4.10 -24.07
CA PRO A 311 -15.75 2.72 -24.45
C PRO A 311 -16.99 1.87 -24.14
N ALA A 312 -17.32 0.94 -25.06
CA ALA A 312 -18.41 0.00 -24.85
C ALA A 312 -18.26 -0.63 -23.45
N PRO A 313 -19.34 -0.73 -22.66
CA PRO A 313 -19.25 -1.27 -21.31
C PRO A 313 -18.56 -2.64 -21.41
N SER A 314 -17.35 -2.73 -20.85
CA SER A 314 -16.64 -4.00 -20.76
C SER A 314 -17.59 -5.03 -20.16
N ALA A 315 -17.58 -6.27 -20.65
CA ALA A 315 -18.50 -7.34 -20.21
C ALA A 315 -18.47 -7.65 -18.69
N TYR A 316 -17.61 -6.96 -17.93
CA TYR A 316 -17.52 -6.94 -16.48
C TYR A 316 -18.36 -5.84 -15.80
N ASN A 317 -18.89 -4.87 -16.53
CA ASN A 317 -19.72 -3.77 -16.02
C ASN A 317 -21.17 -3.93 -16.51
N ASN A 318 -21.94 -4.76 -15.81
CA ASN A 318 -23.38 -4.86 -16.04
C ASN A 318 -24.07 -3.63 -15.44
N THR A 319 -24.28 -2.61 -16.29
CA THR A 319 -25.15 -1.46 -15.98
C THR A 319 -26.60 -1.87 -16.25
N THR A 320 -27.45 -1.85 -15.22
CA THR A 320 -28.91 -1.91 -15.38
C THR A 320 -29.43 -0.60 -15.97
N PRO A 321 -30.69 -0.57 -16.49
CA PRO A 321 -31.29 0.64 -17.05
C PRO A 321 -31.32 1.86 -16.12
N ASP A 322 -31.15 1.65 -14.80
CA ASP A 322 -31.12 2.68 -13.76
C ASP A 322 -29.71 3.24 -13.47
N GLY A 323 -28.70 2.92 -14.29
CA GLY A 323 -27.35 3.52 -14.16
C GLY A 323 -26.51 3.00 -12.97
N ILE A 324 -27.06 2.14 -12.13
CA ILE A 324 -26.35 1.54 -10.99
C ILE A 324 -25.54 0.33 -11.49
N GLN A 325 -24.20 0.42 -11.39
CA GLN A 325 -23.32 -0.72 -11.65
C GLN A 325 -23.73 -1.89 -10.74
N THR A 326 -24.12 -3.02 -11.32
CA THR A 326 -24.31 -4.25 -10.55
C THR A 326 -22.94 -4.79 -10.18
N TYR A 327 -22.43 -4.34 -9.04
CA TYR A 327 -21.25 -4.90 -8.41
C TYR A 327 -21.49 -6.40 -8.19
N LYS A 328 -20.82 -7.25 -8.98
CA LYS A 328 -20.69 -8.68 -8.68
C LYS A 328 -19.58 -8.80 -7.63
N PRO A 329 -19.91 -9.05 -6.36
CA PRO A 329 -18.87 -9.23 -5.36
C PRO A 329 -17.97 -10.39 -5.76
N CYS A 330 -16.67 -10.11 -5.93
CA CYS A 330 -15.62 -11.12 -6.09
C CYS A 330 -15.34 -11.83 -4.75
N ALA A 331 -16.41 -12.18 -4.03
CA ALA A 331 -16.34 -12.75 -2.70
C ALA A 331 -15.66 -14.12 -2.76
N THR A 332 -16.00 -14.94 -3.75
CA THR A 332 -15.44 -16.29 -3.92
C THR A 332 -13.94 -16.23 -4.15
N TYR A 333 -13.48 -15.36 -5.06
CA TYR A 333 -12.06 -15.15 -5.31
C TYR A 333 -11.32 -14.64 -4.06
N ALA A 334 -11.90 -13.67 -3.33
CA ALA A 334 -11.28 -13.16 -2.10
C ALA A 334 -11.19 -14.24 -1.00
N HIS A 335 -12.19 -15.10 -0.88
CA HIS A 335 -12.14 -16.26 0.02
C HIS A 335 -11.07 -17.27 -0.41
N ALA A 336 -10.91 -17.52 -1.72
CA ALA A 336 -9.86 -18.39 -2.26
C ALA A 336 -8.46 -17.87 -1.91
N LYS A 337 -8.23 -16.55 -2.08
CA LYS A 337 -6.94 -15.93 -1.77
C LYS A 337 -6.59 -16.00 -0.28
N ARG A 338 -7.58 -15.80 0.61
CA ARG A 338 -7.38 -16.01 2.05
C ARG A 338 -7.05 -17.47 2.38
N ALA A 339 -7.74 -18.42 1.78
CA ALA A 339 -7.45 -19.85 1.98
C ALA A 339 -6.02 -20.20 1.51
N TYR A 340 -5.57 -19.64 0.38
CA TYR A 340 -4.20 -19.81 -0.11
C TYR A 340 -3.16 -19.27 0.88
N LEU A 341 -3.36 -18.04 1.38
CA LEU A 341 -2.46 -17.42 2.37
C LEU A 341 -2.41 -18.20 3.69
N ASN A 342 -3.53 -18.80 4.10
CA ASN A 342 -3.60 -19.70 5.25
C ASN A 342 -2.98 -21.09 5.00
N LYS A 343 -2.40 -21.33 3.80
CA LYS A 343 -1.85 -22.62 3.36
C LYS A 343 -2.88 -23.76 3.27
N GLU A 344 -4.17 -23.42 3.19
CA GLU A 344 -5.27 -24.36 2.96
C GLU A 344 -5.40 -24.64 1.43
N TYR A 345 -4.38 -25.29 0.84
CA TYR A 345 -4.29 -25.41 -0.63
C TYR A 345 -5.46 -26.16 -1.29
N ASP A 346 -5.98 -27.21 -0.67
CA ASP A 346 -7.11 -27.98 -1.23
C ASP A 346 -8.37 -27.13 -1.33
N LYS A 347 -8.67 -26.39 -0.26
CA LYS A 347 -9.80 -25.47 -0.21
C LYS A 347 -9.61 -24.26 -1.11
N ALA A 348 -8.37 -23.75 -1.22
CA ALA A 348 -8.05 -22.68 -2.15
C ALA A 348 -8.30 -23.11 -3.60
N GLU A 349 -7.91 -24.33 -3.99
CA GLU A 349 -8.17 -24.88 -5.31
C GLU A 349 -9.68 -24.97 -5.61
N GLU A 350 -10.48 -25.49 -4.68
CA GLU A 350 -11.94 -25.56 -4.84
C GLU A 350 -12.57 -24.16 -4.99
N LEU A 351 -12.14 -23.20 -4.18
CA LEU A 351 -12.67 -21.84 -4.22
C LEU A 351 -12.25 -21.09 -5.49
N TYR A 352 -11.01 -21.25 -5.96
CA TYR A 352 -10.56 -20.65 -7.21
C TYR A 352 -11.26 -21.25 -8.42
N THR A 353 -11.43 -22.59 -8.47
CA THR A 353 -12.19 -23.23 -9.57
C THR A 353 -13.64 -22.79 -9.57
N LYS A 354 -14.27 -22.65 -8.40
CA LYS A 354 -15.62 -22.09 -8.28
C LYS A 354 -15.68 -20.63 -8.74
N ALA A 355 -14.73 -19.80 -8.33
CA ALA A 355 -14.63 -18.40 -8.80
C ALA A 355 -14.47 -18.34 -10.33
N LEU A 356 -13.68 -19.27 -10.90
CA LEU A 356 -13.49 -19.39 -12.34
C LEU A 356 -14.78 -19.75 -13.08
N THR A 357 -15.55 -20.72 -12.57
CA THR A 357 -16.87 -21.07 -13.14
C THR A 357 -17.88 -19.94 -13.04
N ASN A 358 -17.77 -19.08 -12.01
CA ASN A 358 -18.61 -17.90 -11.85
C ASN A 358 -18.17 -16.71 -12.74
N GLY A 359 -17.03 -16.82 -13.43
CA GLY A 359 -16.44 -15.73 -14.20
C GLY A 359 -15.87 -14.60 -13.32
N GLU A 360 -15.55 -14.86 -12.06
CA GLU A 360 -14.91 -13.90 -11.16
C GLU A 360 -13.40 -13.84 -11.48
N ARG A 361 -12.95 -12.75 -12.09
CA ARG A 361 -11.53 -12.49 -12.41
C ARG A 361 -10.82 -13.73 -13.02
N PRO A 362 -11.26 -14.22 -14.19
CA PRO A 362 -10.78 -15.49 -14.74
C PRO A 362 -9.25 -15.51 -14.94
N GLU A 363 -8.66 -14.44 -15.46
CA GLU A 363 -7.21 -14.34 -15.62
C GLU A 363 -6.45 -14.43 -14.30
N SER A 364 -6.95 -13.77 -13.24
CA SER A 364 -6.32 -13.82 -11.91
C SER A 364 -6.46 -15.22 -11.29
N CYS A 365 -7.64 -15.83 -11.39
CA CYS A 365 -7.88 -17.20 -10.92
C CYS A 365 -6.94 -18.21 -11.58
N VAL A 366 -6.74 -18.13 -12.91
CA VAL A 366 -5.83 -19.03 -13.62
C VAL A 366 -4.39 -18.84 -13.15
N LYS A 367 -3.92 -17.59 -13.04
CA LYS A 367 -2.56 -17.28 -12.54
C LYS A 367 -2.36 -17.82 -11.11
N ASP A 368 -3.31 -17.58 -10.22
CA ASP A 368 -3.23 -18.02 -8.81
C ASP A 368 -3.31 -19.55 -8.67
N LEU A 369 -4.16 -20.24 -9.46
CA LEU A 369 -4.25 -21.70 -9.49
C LEU A 369 -2.95 -22.34 -9.99
N VAL A 370 -2.35 -21.76 -11.02
CA VAL A 370 -1.07 -22.22 -11.54
C VAL A 370 0.04 -22.07 -10.49
N THR A 371 0.09 -20.94 -9.79
CA THR A 371 1.02 -20.73 -8.66
C THR A 371 0.78 -21.74 -7.54
N LEU A 372 -0.48 -22.08 -7.24
CA LEU A 372 -0.82 -23.13 -6.27
C LEU A 372 -0.27 -24.49 -6.70
N TYR A 373 -0.40 -24.85 -7.98
CA TYR A 373 0.16 -26.10 -8.50
C TYR A 373 1.69 -26.12 -8.47
N VAL A 374 2.35 -24.98 -8.71
CA VAL A 374 3.80 -24.82 -8.52
C VAL A 374 4.18 -25.06 -7.06
N SER A 375 3.44 -24.49 -6.12
CA SER A 375 3.68 -24.70 -4.68
C SER A 375 3.55 -26.17 -4.28
N ARG A 376 2.56 -26.90 -4.83
CA ARG A 376 2.45 -28.35 -4.61
C ARG A 376 3.58 -29.14 -5.25
N TYR A 377 4.00 -28.76 -6.47
CA TYR A 377 5.16 -29.37 -7.14
C TYR A 377 6.44 -29.23 -6.29
N LYS A 378 6.65 -28.07 -5.67
CA LYS A 378 7.80 -27.84 -4.77
C LYS A 378 7.72 -28.62 -3.45
N GLN A 379 6.51 -28.88 -2.94
CA GLN A 379 6.29 -29.62 -1.69
C GLN A 379 6.30 -31.15 -1.86
N ALA A 380 6.21 -31.65 -3.10
CA ALA A 380 6.24 -33.09 -3.37
C ALA A 380 7.61 -33.68 -3.02
N GLU A 381 7.61 -34.74 -2.19
CA GLU A 381 8.83 -35.39 -1.71
C GLU A 381 9.32 -36.46 -2.69
N THR A 382 8.38 -37.15 -3.35
CA THR A 382 8.70 -38.22 -4.30
C THR A 382 8.68 -37.73 -5.75
N GLU A 383 9.53 -38.32 -6.59
CA GLU A 383 9.57 -37.97 -8.03
C GLU A 383 8.24 -38.25 -8.71
N THR A 384 7.55 -39.32 -8.31
CA THR A 384 6.21 -39.66 -8.82
C THR A 384 5.15 -38.60 -8.50
N GLU A 385 5.21 -38.00 -7.31
CA GLU A 385 4.30 -36.91 -6.94
C GLU A 385 4.65 -35.62 -7.68
N LYS A 386 5.94 -35.34 -7.90
CA LYS A 386 6.40 -34.20 -8.72
C LYS A 386 5.92 -34.33 -10.16
N GLU A 387 6.05 -35.51 -10.76
CA GLU A 387 5.55 -35.78 -12.11
C GLU A 387 4.02 -35.64 -12.19
N ALA A 388 3.29 -36.17 -11.21
CA ALA A 388 1.83 -36.03 -11.15
C ALA A 388 1.38 -34.57 -10.98
N ALA A 389 2.04 -33.80 -10.10
CA ALA A 389 1.77 -32.39 -9.91
C ALA A 389 2.07 -31.58 -11.17
N ARG A 390 3.19 -31.87 -11.85
CA ARG A 390 3.57 -31.25 -13.12
C ARG A 390 2.55 -31.57 -14.22
N HIS A 391 2.11 -32.82 -14.34
CA HIS A 391 1.10 -33.23 -15.32
C HIS A 391 -0.22 -32.49 -15.09
N LYS A 392 -0.72 -32.47 -13.85
CA LYS A 392 -1.94 -31.76 -13.47
C LYS A 392 -1.85 -30.26 -13.80
N ALA A 393 -0.71 -29.63 -13.51
CA ALA A 393 -0.49 -28.22 -13.82
C ALA A 393 -0.50 -27.95 -15.32
N LYS A 394 0.13 -28.81 -16.14
CA LYS A 394 0.15 -28.68 -17.61
C LYS A 394 -1.23 -28.87 -18.22
N GLU A 395 -1.96 -29.88 -17.77
CA GLU A 395 -3.33 -30.14 -18.21
C GLU A 395 -4.24 -28.94 -17.92
N PHE A 396 -4.21 -28.43 -16.68
CA PHE A 396 -4.99 -27.26 -16.29
C PHE A 396 -4.65 -26.02 -17.15
N MET A 397 -3.36 -25.75 -17.34
CA MET A 397 -2.90 -24.59 -18.12
C MET A 397 -3.32 -24.70 -19.58
N SER A 398 -3.25 -25.89 -20.18
CA SER A 398 -3.69 -26.11 -21.57
C SER A 398 -5.20 -25.86 -21.76
N ALA A 399 -6.01 -26.21 -20.75
CA ALA A 399 -7.46 -26.05 -20.80
C ALA A 399 -7.94 -24.61 -20.58
N HIS A 400 -7.12 -23.74 -19.98
CA HIS A 400 -7.50 -22.36 -19.63
C HIS A 400 -6.58 -21.31 -20.27
N ARG A 401 -5.78 -21.68 -21.28
CA ARG A 401 -4.83 -20.79 -21.95
C ARG A 401 -5.53 -19.60 -22.62
N ASP A 402 -6.72 -19.82 -23.13
CA ASP A 402 -7.62 -18.86 -23.77
C ASP A 402 -8.14 -17.78 -22.80
N GLN A 403 -8.12 -18.03 -21.50
CA GLN A 403 -8.52 -17.07 -20.47
C GLN A 403 -7.41 -16.07 -20.10
N LEU A 404 -6.20 -16.26 -20.62
CA LEU A 404 -5.05 -15.40 -20.37
C LEU A 404 -4.77 -14.47 -21.55
N THR A 405 -4.57 -13.18 -21.24
CA THR A 405 -4.18 -12.17 -22.23
C THR A 405 -2.78 -12.46 -22.77
N ASP A 406 -2.54 -12.24 -24.07
CA ASP A 406 -1.20 -12.34 -24.66
C ASP A 406 -0.38 -11.05 -24.45
N SER A 407 -0.34 -10.57 -23.21
CA SER A 407 0.43 -9.38 -22.81
C SER A 407 1.84 -9.74 -22.36
N LEU A 408 2.78 -8.79 -22.44
CA LEU A 408 4.15 -8.97 -21.97
C LEU A 408 4.18 -9.43 -20.50
N THR A 409 3.39 -8.78 -19.64
CA THR A 409 3.31 -9.10 -18.20
C THR A 409 2.82 -10.53 -17.97
N THR A 410 1.85 -11.01 -18.74
CA THR A 410 1.41 -12.41 -18.68
C THR A 410 2.49 -13.38 -19.14
N LYS A 411 3.26 -13.05 -20.19
CA LYS A 411 4.38 -13.88 -20.64
C LYS A 411 5.48 -13.96 -19.59
N GLN A 412 5.86 -12.83 -18.99
CA GLN A 412 6.84 -12.77 -17.90
C GLN A 412 6.40 -13.60 -16.70
N PHE A 413 5.13 -13.46 -16.29
CA PHE A 413 4.53 -14.27 -15.24
C PHE A 413 4.64 -15.77 -15.56
N LEU A 414 4.19 -16.20 -16.74
CA LEU A 414 4.22 -17.61 -17.12
C LEU A 414 5.63 -18.18 -17.22
N ALA A 415 6.59 -17.40 -17.74
CA ALA A 415 7.98 -17.83 -17.82
C ALA A 415 8.57 -18.06 -16.41
N LEU A 416 8.54 -17.04 -15.55
CA LEU A 416 9.28 -17.05 -14.28
C LEU A 416 8.53 -17.73 -13.14
N ASN A 417 7.21 -17.57 -13.07
CA ASN A 417 6.40 -18.07 -11.94
C ASN A 417 5.79 -19.44 -12.21
N TYR A 418 5.76 -19.90 -13.47
CA TYR A 418 5.18 -21.18 -13.84
C TYR A 418 6.16 -22.14 -14.51
N TYR A 419 6.57 -21.89 -15.76
CA TYR A 419 7.32 -22.86 -16.55
C TYR A 419 8.68 -23.20 -15.94
N LEU A 420 9.42 -22.18 -15.47
CA LEU A 420 10.72 -22.38 -14.86
C LEU A 420 10.63 -23.18 -13.54
N PRO A 421 9.76 -22.84 -12.56
CA PRO A 421 9.60 -23.61 -11.33
C PRO A 421 9.18 -25.07 -11.53
N ILE A 422 8.29 -25.36 -12.49
CA ILE A 422 7.89 -26.76 -12.78
C ILE A 422 8.90 -27.50 -13.67
N GLN A 423 10.01 -26.85 -14.05
CA GLN A 423 11.05 -27.38 -14.93
C GLN A 423 10.54 -27.75 -16.33
N ALA A 424 9.55 -27.00 -16.83
CA ALA A 424 9.08 -27.05 -18.21
C ALA A 424 9.99 -26.17 -19.09
N TYR A 425 11.25 -26.60 -19.25
CA TYR A 425 12.30 -25.77 -19.85
C TYR A 425 12.07 -25.45 -21.32
N ASP A 426 11.49 -26.35 -22.11
CA ASP A 426 11.21 -26.08 -23.53
C ASP A 426 10.15 -24.99 -23.70
N GLU A 427 9.05 -25.06 -22.94
CA GLU A 427 8.00 -24.05 -22.93
C GLU A 427 8.52 -22.71 -22.36
N PHE A 428 9.40 -22.78 -21.36
CA PHE A 428 10.10 -21.61 -20.83
C PHE A 428 10.94 -20.91 -21.90
N ILE A 429 11.79 -21.66 -22.61
CA ILE A 429 12.67 -21.11 -23.66
C ILE A 429 11.85 -20.45 -24.76
N ALA A 430 10.78 -21.10 -25.23
CA ALA A 430 9.91 -20.54 -26.25
C ALA A 430 9.22 -19.24 -25.81
N THR A 431 8.80 -19.18 -24.54
CA THR A 431 8.19 -17.98 -23.96
C THR A 431 9.21 -16.85 -23.82
N VAL A 432 10.42 -17.15 -23.35
CA VAL A 432 11.52 -16.19 -23.22
C VAL A 432 11.94 -15.62 -24.58
N ASP A 433 12.00 -16.44 -25.62
CA ASP A 433 12.28 -15.96 -26.98
C ASP A 433 11.24 -14.95 -27.43
N SER A 434 9.95 -15.19 -27.17
CA SER A 434 8.91 -14.20 -27.44
C SER A 434 9.10 -12.92 -26.61
N ILE A 435 9.42 -13.03 -25.32
CA ILE A 435 9.66 -11.88 -24.42
C ILE A 435 10.83 -11.02 -24.94
N MET A 436 11.93 -11.65 -25.36
CA MET A 436 13.13 -10.95 -25.83
C MET A 436 12.91 -10.19 -27.16
N THR A 437 11.87 -10.54 -27.93
CA THR A 437 11.48 -9.77 -29.13
C THR A 437 10.62 -8.55 -28.83
N ASP A 438 10.06 -8.43 -27.63
CA ASP A 438 9.21 -7.30 -27.26
C ASP A 438 10.04 -6.00 -27.14
N PRO A 439 9.59 -4.86 -27.73
CA PRO A 439 10.34 -3.60 -27.68
C PRO A 439 10.73 -3.14 -26.26
N GLN A 440 9.89 -3.39 -25.25
CA GLN A 440 10.16 -2.98 -23.87
C GLN A 440 11.33 -3.75 -23.23
N VAL A 441 11.62 -4.95 -23.73
CA VAL A 441 12.72 -5.79 -23.27
C VAL A 441 13.92 -5.66 -24.20
N ALA A 442 13.70 -5.68 -25.51
CA ALA A 442 14.75 -5.61 -26.53
C ALA A 442 15.59 -4.33 -26.42
N ASN A 443 14.97 -3.21 -26.04
CA ASN A 443 15.64 -1.91 -25.89
C ASN A 443 16.45 -1.77 -24.59
N SER A 444 16.24 -2.67 -23.61
CA SER A 444 16.96 -2.65 -22.34
C SER A 444 18.02 -3.75 -22.31
N VAL A 445 19.30 -3.37 -22.37
CA VAL A 445 20.43 -4.32 -22.32
C VAL A 445 20.36 -5.16 -21.04
N ALA A 446 20.08 -4.54 -19.89
CA ALA A 446 19.99 -5.24 -18.61
C ALA A 446 18.89 -6.33 -18.61
N ARG A 447 17.67 -5.98 -19.03
CA ARG A 447 16.54 -6.94 -19.10
C ARG A 447 16.80 -8.05 -20.11
N LYS A 448 17.35 -7.70 -21.28
CA LYS A 448 17.69 -8.67 -22.32
C LYS A 448 18.73 -9.68 -21.82
N VAL A 449 19.80 -9.20 -21.19
CA VAL A 449 20.87 -10.03 -20.62
C VAL A 449 20.35 -10.92 -19.50
N PHE A 450 19.43 -10.43 -18.66
CA PHE A 450 18.76 -11.23 -17.63
C PHE A 450 18.02 -12.44 -18.23
N TYR A 451 17.21 -12.23 -19.27
CA TYR A 451 16.51 -13.33 -19.93
C TYR A 451 17.45 -14.27 -20.70
N MET A 452 18.55 -13.76 -21.28
CA MET A 452 19.59 -14.62 -21.88
C MET A 452 20.25 -15.53 -20.84
N TRP A 453 20.55 -15.01 -19.66
CA TRP A 453 21.10 -15.78 -18.55
C TRP A 453 20.14 -16.89 -18.09
N GLN A 454 18.87 -16.56 -17.85
CA GLN A 454 17.86 -17.55 -17.46
C GLN A 454 17.61 -18.62 -18.53
N LYS A 455 17.59 -18.21 -19.80
CA LYS A 455 17.50 -19.14 -20.94
C LYS A 455 18.73 -20.06 -21.01
N ALA A 456 19.93 -19.54 -20.78
CA ALA A 456 21.16 -20.34 -20.75
C ALA A 456 21.16 -21.38 -19.62
N ILE A 457 20.66 -21.02 -18.42
CA ILE A 457 20.46 -22.00 -17.33
C ILE A 457 19.55 -23.14 -17.79
N SER A 458 18.42 -22.80 -18.41
CA SER A 458 17.43 -23.79 -18.85
C SER A 458 17.99 -24.70 -19.96
N LEU A 459 18.74 -24.15 -20.91
CA LEU A 459 19.44 -24.92 -21.95
C LEU A 459 20.46 -25.89 -21.35
N ASN A 460 21.25 -25.43 -20.37
CA ASN A 460 22.22 -26.27 -19.68
C ASN A 460 21.52 -27.42 -18.92
N LYS A 461 20.39 -27.14 -18.24
CA LYS A 461 19.60 -28.17 -17.55
C LYS A 461 19.00 -29.22 -18.49
N LEU A 462 18.73 -28.86 -19.75
CA LEU A 462 18.31 -29.79 -20.80
C LEU A 462 19.47 -30.58 -21.44
N GLY A 463 20.72 -30.33 -21.03
CA GLY A 463 21.91 -30.92 -21.64
C GLY A 463 22.32 -30.29 -22.98
N ARG A 464 21.73 -29.16 -23.36
CA ARG A 464 22.08 -28.36 -24.56
C ARG A 464 23.19 -27.37 -24.20
N THR A 465 24.32 -27.89 -23.73
CA THR A 465 25.44 -27.11 -23.16
C THR A 465 26.06 -26.16 -24.18
N ASP A 466 26.24 -26.60 -25.42
CA ASP A 466 26.88 -25.81 -26.47
C ASP A 466 26.06 -24.57 -26.83
N GLU A 467 24.73 -24.75 -26.94
CA GLU A 467 23.79 -23.63 -27.16
C GLU A 467 23.74 -22.67 -25.97
N ALA A 468 23.85 -23.21 -24.75
CA ALA A 468 23.93 -22.39 -23.54
C ALA A 468 25.20 -21.51 -23.55
N LEU A 469 26.36 -22.08 -23.89
CA LEU A 469 27.63 -21.36 -23.98
C LEU A 469 27.59 -20.28 -25.07
N GLU A 470 27.08 -20.61 -26.26
CA GLU A 470 26.94 -19.63 -27.34
C GLU A 470 26.03 -18.46 -26.92
N LEU A 471 24.94 -18.75 -26.21
CA LEU A 471 24.05 -17.71 -25.69
C LEU A 471 24.72 -16.85 -24.62
N ILE A 472 25.52 -17.45 -23.74
CA ILE A 472 26.28 -16.73 -22.71
C ILE A 472 27.31 -15.81 -23.35
N GLU A 473 28.05 -16.26 -24.37
CA GLU A 473 29.01 -15.44 -25.09
C GLU A 473 28.32 -14.22 -25.73
N LYS A 474 27.19 -14.41 -26.42
CA LYS A 474 26.38 -13.30 -26.95
C LYS A 474 25.91 -12.34 -25.85
N GLY A 475 25.59 -12.85 -24.67
CA GLY A 475 25.20 -12.03 -23.52
C GLY A 475 26.37 -11.19 -22.99
N LEU A 476 27.58 -11.77 -22.93
CA LEU A 476 28.80 -11.09 -22.50
C LEU A 476 29.32 -10.08 -23.54
N GLU A 477 29.06 -10.28 -24.83
CA GLU A 477 29.31 -9.27 -25.85
C GLU A 477 28.49 -7.98 -25.60
N LEU A 478 27.25 -8.13 -25.10
CA LEU A 478 26.37 -7.02 -24.75
C LEU A 478 26.72 -6.40 -23.40
N ALA A 479 27.06 -7.23 -22.40
CA ALA A 479 27.38 -6.82 -21.04
C ALA A 479 28.64 -7.56 -20.52
N PRO A 480 29.85 -7.06 -20.81
CA PRO A 480 31.10 -7.78 -20.54
C PRO A 480 31.37 -8.07 -19.06
N PHE A 481 30.83 -7.23 -18.17
CA PHE A 481 31.04 -7.34 -16.72
C PHE A 481 29.87 -8.01 -15.99
N ASN A 482 28.95 -8.67 -16.70
CA ASN A 482 27.83 -9.35 -16.06
C ASN A 482 28.32 -10.58 -15.28
N ARG A 483 28.33 -10.46 -13.94
CA ARG A 483 28.79 -11.51 -13.03
C ARG A 483 28.01 -12.83 -13.18
N GLN A 484 26.71 -12.76 -13.42
CA GLN A 484 25.85 -13.96 -13.51
C GLN A 484 26.20 -14.82 -14.72
N LEU A 485 26.41 -14.19 -15.88
CA LEU A 485 26.83 -14.87 -17.10
C LEU A 485 28.26 -15.44 -16.99
N ILE A 486 29.19 -14.68 -16.42
CA ILE A 486 30.57 -15.17 -16.19
C ILE A 486 30.53 -16.40 -15.29
N ASN A 487 29.87 -16.32 -14.13
CA ASN A 487 29.76 -17.44 -13.21
C ASN A 487 29.11 -18.67 -13.86
N LEU A 488 28.04 -18.48 -14.63
CA LEU A 488 27.38 -19.57 -15.33
C LEU A 488 28.29 -20.23 -16.36
N ARG A 489 29.07 -19.44 -17.11
CA ARG A 489 30.05 -19.96 -18.08
C ARG A 489 31.11 -20.82 -17.39
N GLU A 490 31.71 -20.30 -16.31
CA GLU A 490 32.73 -21.02 -15.55
C GLU A 490 32.16 -22.32 -14.96
N ASN A 491 30.93 -22.29 -14.44
CA ASN A 491 30.27 -23.48 -13.92
C ASN A 491 30.03 -24.56 -15.00
N ILE A 492 29.76 -24.17 -16.25
CA ILE A 492 29.57 -25.11 -17.36
C ILE A 492 30.92 -25.67 -17.85
N LEU A 493 31.96 -24.83 -17.94
CA LEU A 493 33.30 -25.24 -18.42
C LEU A 493 34.10 -26.02 -17.38
N HIS A 494 33.89 -25.75 -16.09
CA HIS A 494 34.66 -26.28 -14.97
C HIS A 494 33.73 -26.82 -13.87
N PRO A 495 33.03 -27.95 -14.13
CA PRO A 495 32.10 -28.53 -13.16
C PRO A 495 32.78 -29.06 -11.88
N GLU A 496 34.09 -29.35 -11.89
CA GLU A 496 34.83 -29.93 -10.74
C GLU A 496 35.28 -28.90 -9.70
N THR A 497 35.26 -27.60 -10.01
CA THR A 497 35.57 -26.52 -9.04
C THR A 497 34.34 -26.07 -8.21
N GLY A 498 33.21 -26.75 -8.35
CA GLY A 498 31.89 -26.35 -7.85
C GLY A 498 31.52 -26.76 -6.42
N ASP A 499 32.40 -27.37 -5.62
CA ASP A 499 32.14 -27.71 -4.19
C ASP A 499 32.21 -26.50 -3.24
N ALA A 500 31.89 -25.30 -3.74
CA ALA A 500 31.43 -24.20 -2.89
C ALA A 500 29.90 -24.16 -2.96
N PRO A 501 29.17 -24.15 -1.84
CA PRO A 501 27.74 -24.45 -1.84
C PRO A 501 26.95 -23.31 -2.49
N THR A 502 26.68 -23.41 -3.79
CA THR A 502 25.58 -22.67 -4.42
C THR A 502 24.27 -23.41 -4.12
N GLN A 503 23.68 -23.12 -2.96
CA GLN A 503 22.24 -23.27 -2.76
C GLN A 503 21.53 -22.29 -3.70
N ALA A 504 21.41 -22.62 -4.98
CA ALA A 504 20.77 -21.77 -5.97
C ALA A 504 20.05 -22.59 -7.04
N THR A 505 19.24 -23.57 -6.65
CA THR A 505 18.32 -24.22 -7.60
C THR A 505 16.90 -24.53 -7.12
N ASP A 506 16.51 -24.27 -5.86
CA ASP A 506 15.11 -24.51 -5.43
C ASP A 506 14.27 -23.23 -5.25
N ASN A 507 14.87 -22.03 -5.33
CA ASN A 507 14.20 -20.75 -5.06
C ASN A 507 14.07 -19.79 -6.26
N VAL A 508 14.07 -20.27 -7.51
CA VAL A 508 13.96 -19.40 -8.70
C VAL A 508 12.51 -18.92 -9.00
N ALA A 509 11.66 -18.83 -7.98
CA ALA A 509 10.37 -18.13 -8.11
C ALA A 509 10.35 -16.77 -7.39
N ASN A 510 11.42 -16.40 -6.66
CA ASN A 510 11.43 -15.19 -5.83
C ASN A 510 12.51 -14.15 -6.18
N ASP A 511 13.32 -14.33 -7.23
CA ASP A 511 14.42 -13.39 -7.52
C ASP A 511 14.10 -12.29 -8.55
N GLU A 512 12.82 -12.01 -8.79
CA GLU A 512 12.34 -10.64 -9.04
C GLU A 512 11.65 -10.02 -7.81
N ALA A 513 11.46 -10.78 -6.72
CA ALA A 513 10.93 -10.30 -5.44
C ALA A 513 12.03 -10.03 -4.40
N ASN A 514 13.24 -10.59 -4.54
CA ASN A 514 14.33 -10.47 -3.57
C ASN A 514 15.44 -9.46 -3.91
N ALA A 515 15.31 -8.70 -5.01
CA ALA A 515 16.01 -7.42 -5.13
C ALA A 515 15.39 -6.33 -4.22
N ALA A 516 14.28 -6.65 -3.52
CA ALA A 516 13.63 -5.78 -2.55
C ALA A 516 13.68 -6.31 -1.10
N THR A 517 14.27 -7.49 -0.85
CA THR A 517 14.29 -8.11 0.48
C THR A 517 15.55 -8.95 0.70
N GLU A 518 16.70 -8.27 0.85
CA GLU A 518 17.88 -8.78 1.57
C GLU A 518 18.79 -7.59 1.95
N ALA A 519 18.27 -6.74 2.83
CA ALA A 519 19.06 -5.86 3.68
C ALA A 519 18.66 -6.11 5.15
N GLU A 520 18.63 -7.38 5.54
CA GLU A 520 18.44 -7.91 6.90
C GLU A 520 18.46 -9.43 6.67
N THR A 521 19.50 -10.19 7.02
CA THR A 521 20.16 -10.25 8.33
C THR A 521 21.52 -10.91 8.17
N ASP A 522 22.58 -10.32 8.73
CA ASP A 522 23.66 -11.13 9.30
C ASP A 522 24.45 -10.32 10.34
N LYS A 523 24.32 -10.74 11.59
CA LYS A 523 25.37 -10.92 12.61
C LYS A 523 24.84 -10.68 14.02
N VAL A 524 24.58 -11.78 14.74
CA VAL A 524 25.03 -11.87 16.13
C VAL A 524 25.57 -13.28 16.39
N ALA A 525 26.89 -13.38 16.46
CA ALA A 525 27.60 -14.38 17.27
C ALA A 525 28.94 -13.77 17.75
N ALA A 526 29.26 -14.03 19.03
CA ALA A 526 30.39 -13.56 19.85
C ALA A 526 30.25 -12.12 20.39
N ASP A 527 30.41 -11.82 21.68
CA ASP A 527 31.31 -12.41 22.66
C ASP A 527 30.81 -12.23 24.12
N ASN A 528 31.31 -13.10 24.99
CA ASN A 528 31.12 -13.16 26.43
C ASN A 528 31.77 -11.96 27.16
N THR A 529 31.41 -11.70 28.42
CA THR A 529 32.25 -11.87 29.65
C THR A 529 31.57 -11.20 30.88
N GLU A 530 31.36 -12.02 31.93
CA GLU A 530 31.34 -11.78 33.40
C GLU A 530 30.58 -10.54 33.97
N ASP A 531 29.79 -10.63 35.05
CA ASP A 531 30.25 -11.06 36.38
C ASP A 531 29.08 -11.33 37.39
N SER A 532 29.37 -12.26 38.31
CA SER A 532 28.94 -12.32 39.74
C SER A 532 27.58 -12.90 40.21
N LYS A 533 27.70 -14.12 40.79
CA LYS A 533 27.23 -14.62 42.12
C LYS A 533 25.74 -14.46 42.51
N GLU A 534 25.04 -15.47 43.05
CA GLU A 534 25.34 -16.20 44.29
C GLU A 534 24.32 -17.37 44.54
N ASN A 535 24.80 -18.49 45.09
CA ASN A 535 24.14 -19.48 45.99
C ASN A 535 22.83 -20.21 45.57
N ALA A 536 22.54 -21.47 45.94
CA ALA A 536 23.23 -22.55 46.66
C ALA A 536 22.37 -23.84 46.59
N ASP A 537 23.03 -24.97 46.84
CA ASP A 537 22.55 -26.18 47.56
C ASP A 537 21.63 -27.25 46.89
N ASN A 538 22.32 -28.33 46.48
CA ASN A 538 22.36 -29.67 47.11
C ASN A 538 21.28 -30.77 46.88
N ALA A 539 21.86 -31.98 46.68
CA ALA A 539 21.38 -33.36 46.91
C ALA A 539 20.33 -33.92 45.91
N GLY A 540 20.39 -35.17 45.45
CA GLY A 540 21.23 -36.33 45.77
C GLY A 540 20.45 -37.63 45.46
N ASP A 541 21.13 -38.57 44.81
CA ASP A 541 21.00 -40.04 44.87
C ASP A 541 19.78 -40.85 44.34
N GLU A 542 20.18 -41.90 43.57
CA GLU A 542 19.75 -43.32 43.60
C GLU A 542 18.28 -43.65 43.20
N ASP A 543 17.91 -44.74 42.51
CA ASP A 543 18.55 -46.02 42.21
C ASP A 543 17.69 -46.86 41.21
N ALA A 544 18.27 -47.98 40.76
CA ALA A 544 17.63 -49.29 40.49
C ALA A 544 16.92 -49.64 39.16
N ALA A 545 17.66 -50.43 38.37
CA ALA A 545 17.45 -51.87 38.12
C ALA A 545 16.49 -52.39 37.02
N SER A 546 17.05 -53.38 36.31
CA SER A 546 16.60 -54.21 35.21
C SER A 546 15.67 -55.36 35.66
N ASP A 547 14.83 -55.88 34.76
CA ASP A 547 15.07 -57.14 34.03
C ASP A 547 13.81 -57.84 33.49
N ASN A 548 14.03 -58.48 32.34
CA ASN A 548 13.47 -59.76 31.85
C ASN A 548 12.18 -59.85 31.00
N ASP A 549 12.46 -60.28 29.76
CA ASP A 549 12.00 -61.52 29.08
C ASP A 549 10.86 -61.49 28.05
N SER A 550 11.26 -61.43 26.75
CA SER A 550 11.29 -62.54 25.76
C SER A 550 9.97 -63.30 25.37
N PRO A 551 9.92 -64.09 24.25
CA PRO A 551 9.69 -63.67 22.85
C PRO A 551 8.73 -64.61 22.04
N ILE A 552 8.77 -64.53 20.69
CA ILE A 552 8.28 -65.48 19.62
C ILE A 552 6.89 -65.12 19.04
N SER A 553 6.73 -64.58 17.82
CA SER A 553 7.02 -65.04 16.42
C SER A 553 5.90 -65.89 15.77
N THR A 554 5.47 -65.45 14.57
CA THR A 554 4.89 -66.13 13.37
C THR A 554 3.71 -65.30 12.81
N ALA A 555 3.83 -64.60 11.68
CA ALA A 555 3.94 -65.01 10.27
C ALA A 555 2.58 -65.23 9.55
N SER A 556 2.50 -64.58 8.38
CA SER A 556 1.69 -64.90 7.18
C SER A 556 0.30 -64.24 6.98
N ALA A 557 0.23 -63.50 5.87
CA ALA A 557 -0.92 -62.92 5.14
C ALA A 557 -1.79 -64.02 4.46
N PRO A 558 -2.66 -63.76 3.44
CA PRO A 558 -3.27 -62.53 2.88
C PRO A 558 -4.80 -62.68 2.57
N TRP A 559 -5.44 -61.62 2.02
CA TRP A 559 -6.42 -61.61 0.89
C TRP A 559 -7.57 -60.60 0.99
N TRP A 560 -7.58 -59.70 -0.01
CA TRP A 560 -8.64 -59.05 -0.81
C TRP A 560 -10.14 -59.18 -0.46
N GLY A 561 -10.87 -58.10 -0.75
CA GLY A 561 -12.19 -58.19 -1.41
C GLY A 561 -13.16 -57.04 -1.16
N ASN A 562 -13.34 -56.18 -2.18
CA ASN A 562 -14.52 -55.40 -2.57
C ASN A 562 -15.52 -54.91 -1.49
N ASN A 563 -15.70 -53.59 -1.43
CA ASN A 563 -16.86 -52.94 -2.09
C ASN A 563 -16.61 -51.44 -2.30
#